data_AF-A0AAD1M0W3-F1
#
_entry.id   AF-A0AAD1M0W3-F1
#
_cell.length_a   1.000
_cell.length_b   1.000
_cell.length_c   1.000
_cell.angle_alpha   90.00
_cell.angle_beta   90.00
_cell.angle_gamma   90.00
#
_symmetry.space_group_name_H-M   'P 1'
#
loop_
_entity.id
_entity.type
_entity.pdbx_description
1 polymer ?
#
loop_
_entity_poly.entity_id
_entity_poly.type
_entity_poly.pdbx_seq_one_letter_code
_entity_poly.pdbx_strand_id
1 'polypeptide(L)'
;MTADPRTSGGNAPSPWLIVTGIVGALALIFLLGAGVGAQWGAPQWGPLAEWLAGIATLAAVVVALRESIRARHEAQRGHLARLVDHEVTRRRECMTALGDLWGALVSLQIDFRSLINYLDDLEPTFNPVEQRSPASITAPVKTYGDEIHEQIEKFMAKWMDRIEPPLFVALYLLHGTAMYPAVGQINNGINTIRQQGIPSITRPILDGQRPVTTPIRNMWNDVLRLRDEHLKLAHEHFSLERTEVEKYVRQNWTQSP
;
A
#
# COMPACT_ATOMS: atom_id res chain seq x y z
N MET A 1 20.01 32.56 6.96
CA MET A 1 18.62 32.62 7.48
C MET A 1 17.99 31.30 7.12
N THR A 2 17.62 30.38 8.01
CA THR A 2 17.45 30.34 9.48
C THR A 2 17.79 28.91 9.89
N ALA A 3 18.78 28.72 10.76
CA ALA A 3 19.11 27.40 11.30
C ALA A 3 18.14 27.07 12.46
N ASP A 4 17.53 25.89 12.37
CA ASP A 4 16.51 25.31 13.24
C ASP A 4 17.10 24.97 14.64
N PRO A 5 16.48 25.38 15.77
CA PRO A 5 17.02 25.21 17.12
C PRO A 5 16.71 23.82 17.69
N ARG A 6 17.25 22.77 17.08
CA ARG A 6 16.96 21.37 17.46
C ARG A 6 18.17 20.49 17.74
N THR A 7 19.22 21.00 18.38
CA THR A 7 20.28 20.11 18.92
C THR A 7 20.99 20.70 20.15
N SER A 8 20.29 20.84 21.27
CA SER A 8 20.95 20.92 22.58
C SER A 8 20.10 20.32 23.71
N GLY A 9 19.36 19.26 23.42
CA GLY A 9 18.78 18.36 24.42
C GLY A 9 19.79 17.31 24.88
N GLY A 10 21.05 17.68 25.08
CA GLY A 10 22.01 16.79 25.73
C GLY A 10 21.60 16.68 27.18
N ASN A 11 21.24 15.48 27.63
CA ASN A 11 20.86 15.16 29.01
C ASN A 11 21.97 15.59 29.98
N ALA A 12 21.99 16.85 30.38
CA ALA A 12 22.81 17.31 31.49
C ALA A 12 22.28 16.60 32.74
N PRO A 13 23.12 15.86 33.48
CA PRO A 13 22.69 15.25 34.74
C PRO A 13 22.14 16.36 35.64
N SER A 14 21.02 16.08 36.33
CA SER A 14 20.36 17.12 37.12
C SER A 14 21.36 17.76 38.09
N PRO A 15 21.34 19.08 38.30
CA PRO A 15 22.27 19.75 39.21
C PRO A 15 22.27 19.13 40.61
N TRP A 16 21.13 18.60 41.04
CA TRP A 16 20.95 17.87 42.29
C TRP A 16 21.68 16.53 42.35
N LEU A 17 21.84 15.82 41.24
CA LEU A 17 22.68 14.60 41.18
C LEU A 17 24.16 14.92 41.36
N ILE A 18 24.61 16.05 40.79
CA ILE A 18 26.00 16.51 40.92
C ILE A 18 26.27 16.93 42.37
N VAL A 19 25.39 17.73 42.96
CA VAL A 19 25.50 18.20 44.35
C VAL A 19 25.48 17.03 45.33
N THR A 20 24.53 16.09 45.20
CA THR A 20 24.46 14.92 46.09
C THR A 20 25.68 13.99 45.92
N GLY A 21 26.20 13.84 44.71
CA GLY A 21 27.44 13.09 44.45
C GLY A 21 28.67 13.70 45.13
N ILE A 22 28.84 15.03 45.06
CA ILE A 22 29.96 15.74 45.70
C ILE A 22 29.87 15.64 47.23
N VAL A 23 28.69 15.88 47.80
CA VAL A 23 28.47 15.79 49.25
C VAL A 23 28.71 14.37 49.75
N GLY A 24 28.23 13.35 49.03
CA GLY A 24 28.49 11.95 49.34
C GLY A 24 29.97 11.59 49.30
N ALA A 25 30.71 12.03 48.28
CA ALA A 25 32.15 11.80 48.17
C ALA A 25 32.93 12.45 49.32
N LEU A 26 32.60 13.70 49.68
CA LEU A 26 33.22 14.40 50.80
C LEU A 26 32.94 13.71 52.14
N ALA A 27 31.72 13.22 52.36
CA ALA A 27 31.38 12.45 53.56
C ALA A 27 32.17 11.12 53.64
N LEU A 28 32.37 10.45 52.51
CA LEU A 28 33.11 9.19 52.43
C LEU A 28 34.61 9.41 52.67
N ILE A 29 35.19 10.49 52.12
CA ILE A 29 36.57 10.92 52.38
C ILE A 29 36.75 11.29 53.86
N PHE A 30 35.79 12.00 54.45
CA PHE A 30 35.81 12.36 55.86
C PHE A 30 35.74 11.12 56.77
N LEU A 31 34.86 10.16 56.47
CA LEU A 31 34.75 8.89 57.19
C LEU A 31 36.02 8.04 57.09
N LEU A 32 36.65 7.98 55.91
CA LEU A 32 37.94 7.33 55.71
C LEU A 32 39.05 8.00 56.52
N GLY A 33 39.14 9.34 56.49
CA GLY A 33 40.13 10.10 57.26
C GLY A 33 39.94 9.96 58.76
N ALA A 34 38.70 10.04 59.25
CA ALA A 34 38.37 9.87 60.67
C ALA A 34 38.60 8.43 61.15
N GLY A 35 38.23 7.43 60.34
CA GLY A 35 38.42 6.02 60.68
C GLY A 35 39.88 5.59 60.72
N VAL A 36 40.72 6.09 59.80
CA VAL A 36 42.17 5.89 59.83
C VAL A 36 42.80 6.62 61.01
N GLY A 37 42.39 7.87 61.28
CA GLY A 37 42.87 8.66 62.41
C GLY A 37 42.51 8.08 63.78
N ALA A 38 41.37 7.37 63.88
CA ALA A 38 40.88 6.74 65.10
C ALA A 38 41.21 5.23 65.22
N GLN A 39 42.05 4.68 64.33
CA GLN A 39 42.44 3.26 64.31
C GLN A 39 41.25 2.28 64.34
N TRP A 40 40.23 2.54 63.52
CA TRP A 40 39.07 1.66 63.42
C TRP A 40 39.47 0.24 62.98
N GLY A 41 38.99 -0.76 63.72
CA GLY A 41 39.17 -2.18 63.42
C GLY A 41 37.98 -2.78 62.68
N ALA A 42 38.04 -4.09 62.42
CA ALA A 42 36.97 -4.85 61.77
C ALA A 42 35.54 -4.60 62.32
N PRO A 43 35.31 -4.38 63.64
CA PRO A 43 33.98 -4.13 64.17
C PRO A 43 33.33 -2.83 63.68
N GLN A 44 34.13 -1.82 63.34
CA GLN A 44 33.62 -0.52 62.86
C GLN A 44 33.51 -0.47 61.33
N TRP A 45 34.36 -1.21 60.61
CA TRP A 45 34.32 -1.28 59.14
C TRP A 45 33.21 -2.20 58.61
N GLY A 46 32.82 -3.24 59.36
CA GLY A 46 31.75 -4.17 58.97
C GLY A 46 30.41 -3.48 58.66
N PRO A 47 29.84 -2.70 59.59
CA PRO A 47 28.58 -2.00 59.36
C PRO A 47 28.63 -0.98 58.21
N LEU A 48 29.77 -0.32 58.01
CA LEU A 48 29.97 0.66 56.94
C LEU A 48 30.05 -0.02 55.57
N ALA A 49 30.71 -1.18 55.48
CA ALA A 49 30.76 -2.00 54.28
C ALA A 49 29.38 -2.58 53.92
N GLU A 50 28.60 -3.02 54.91
CA GLU A 50 27.21 -3.49 54.71
C GLU A 50 26.31 -2.37 54.16
N TRP A 51 26.45 -1.14 54.69
CA TRP A 51 25.69 0.01 54.20
C TRP A 51 26.07 0.37 52.75
N LEU A 52 27.37 0.40 52.43
CA LEU A 52 27.84 0.64 51.06
C LEU A 52 27.41 -0.46 50.10
N ALA A 53 27.44 -1.73 50.52
CA ALA A 53 26.94 -2.86 49.72
C ALA A 53 25.42 -2.76 49.48
N GLY A 54 24.66 -2.33 50.49
CA GLY A 54 23.22 -2.04 50.38
C GLY A 54 22.90 -0.92 49.39
N ILE A 55 23.70 0.15 49.38
CA ILE A 55 23.55 1.24 48.41
C ILE A 55 23.91 0.79 47.00
N ALA A 56 25.00 0.04 46.85
CA ALA A 56 25.44 -0.48 45.56
C ALA A 56 24.40 -1.43 44.94
N THR A 57 23.79 -2.29 45.75
CA THR A 57 22.71 -3.18 45.30
C THR A 57 21.44 -2.40 44.93
N LEU A 58 21.03 -1.41 45.72
CA LEU A 58 19.89 -0.56 45.38
C LEU A 58 20.13 0.24 44.08
N ALA A 59 21.33 0.80 43.91
CA ALA A 59 21.71 1.49 42.67
C ALA A 59 21.68 0.55 41.46
N ALA A 60 22.19 -0.67 41.60
CA ALA A 60 22.14 -1.69 40.56
C ALA A 60 20.70 -2.05 40.18
N VAL A 61 19.79 -2.19 41.15
CA VAL A 61 18.36 -2.45 40.89
C VAL A 61 17.70 -1.28 40.17
N VAL A 62 17.98 -0.04 40.57
CA VAL A 62 17.44 1.17 39.90
C VAL A 62 17.94 1.28 38.47
N VAL A 63 19.23 1.03 38.23
CA VAL A 63 19.80 1.00 36.87
C VAL A 63 19.18 -0.12 36.05
N ALA A 64 19.06 -1.33 36.60
CA ALA A 64 18.42 -2.45 35.91
C ALA A 64 16.95 -2.17 35.60
N LEU A 65 16.21 -1.53 36.51
CA LEU A 65 14.82 -1.14 36.27
C LEU A 65 14.75 -0.06 35.18
N ARG A 66 15.63 0.94 35.21
CA ARG A 66 15.71 1.99 34.20
C ARG A 66 16.04 1.42 32.81
N GLU A 67 17.02 0.54 32.73
CA GLU A 67 17.39 -0.13 31.48
C GLU A 67 16.28 -1.07 31.02
N SER A 68 15.57 -1.77 31.92
CA SER A 68 14.40 -2.58 31.55
C SER A 68 13.25 -1.74 31.00
N ILE A 69 13.02 -0.54 31.55
CA ILE A 69 12.01 0.39 31.05
C ILE A 69 12.42 0.92 29.68
N ARG A 70 13.69 1.32 29.51
CA ARG A 70 14.22 1.77 28.22
C ARG A 70 14.12 0.68 27.15
N ALA A 71 14.59 -0.53 27.46
CA ALA A 71 14.52 -1.69 26.57
C ALA A 71 13.07 -2.00 26.17
N ARG A 72 12.11 -1.91 27.09
CA ARG A 72 10.67 -2.06 26.77
C ARG A 72 10.18 -0.98 25.81
N HIS A 73 10.52 0.28 26.05
CA HIS A 73 10.13 1.38 25.17
C HIS A 73 10.76 1.25 23.77
N GLU A 74 12.03 0.84 23.70
CA GLU A 74 12.73 0.59 22.45
C GLU A 74 12.13 -0.59 21.69
N ALA A 75 11.82 -1.69 22.38
CA ALA A 75 11.15 -2.85 21.80
C ALA A 75 9.76 -2.49 21.24
N GLN A 76 8.97 -1.70 21.98
CA GLN A 76 7.67 -1.22 21.51
C GLN A 76 7.78 -0.30 20.29
N ARG A 77 8.73 0.64 20.30
CA ARG A 77 8.99 1.52 19.14
C ARG A 77 9.43 0.71 17.92
N GLY A 78 10.31 -0.27 18.11
CA GLY A 78 10.77 -1.15 17.04
C GLY A 78 9.65 -2.01 16.46
N HIS A 79 8.77 -2.55 17.31
CA HIS A 79 7.60 -3.31 16.86
C HIS A 79 6.64 -2.43 16.07
N LEU A 80 6.33 -1.23 16.57
CA LEU A 80 5.46 -0.28 15.88
C LEU A 80 6.03 0.15 14.54
N ALA A 81 7.33 0.40 14.45
CA ALA A 81 8.00 0.72 13.18
C ALA A 81 7.82 -0.41 12.15
N ARG A 82 7.97 -1.68 12.55
CA ARG A 82 7.74 -2.83 11.65
C ARG A 82 6.29 -2.90 11.17
N LEU A 83 5.31 -2.69 12.06
CA LEU A 83 3.90 -2.69 11.68
C LEU A 83 3.59 -1.58 10.67
N VAL A 84 4.17 -0.41 10.86
CA VAL A 84 4.05 0.73 9.94
C VAL A 84 4.67 0.40 8.59
N ASP A 85 5.88 -0.17 8.57
CA ASP A 85 6.54 -0.54 7.32
C ASP A 85 5.75 -1.62 6.55
N HIS A 86 5.18 -2.61 7.26
CA HIS A 86 4.28 -3.59 6.66
C HIS A 86 3.02 -2.95 6.08
N GLU A 87 2.39 -2.02 6.79
CA GLU A 87 1.19 -1.34 6.32
C GLU A 87 1.47 -0.43 5.11
N VAL A 88 2.59 0.30 5.12
CA VAL A 88 3.05 1.09 3.95
C VAL A 88 3.24 0.18 2.74
N THR A 89 3.88 -0.98 2.95
CA THR A 89 4.13 -1.96 1.88
C THR A 89 2.81 -2.49 1.32
N ARG A 90 1.87 -2.90 2.19
CA ARG A 90 0.53 -3.35 1.80
C ARG A 90 -0.21 -2.29 0.97
N ARG A 91 -0.24 -1.04 1.44
CA ARG A 91 -0.90 0.07 0.72
C ARG A 91 -0.26 0.33 -0.64
N ARG A 92 1.06 0.24 -0.73
CA ARG A 92 1.80 0.38 -1.98
C ARG A 92 1.44 -0.72 -2.97
N GLU A 93 1.40 -1.98 -2.54
CA GLU A 93 0.99 -3.11 -3.37
C GLU A 93 -0.44 -2.95 -3.90
N CYS A 94 -1.37 -2.51 -3.04
CA CYS A 94 -2.75 -2.19 -3.44
C CYS A 94 -2.81 -1.08 -4.50
N MET A 95 -2.02 -0.01 -4.31
CA MET A 95 -1.95 1.10 -5.28
C MET A 95 -1.33 0.67 -6.60
N THR A 96 -0.31 -0.18 -6.59
CA THR A 96 0.28 -0.76 -7.80
C THR A 96 -0.74 -1.61 -8.55
N ALA A 97 -1.44 -2.51 -7.87
CA ALA A 97 -2.47 -3.35 -8.49
C ALA A 97 -3.60 -2.53 -9.13
N LEU A 98 -4.05 -1.47 -8.44
CA LEU A 98 -5.05 -0.55 -8.98
C LEU A 98 -4.51 0.22 -10.20
N GLY A 99 -3.25 0.67 -10.14
CA GLY A 99 -2.56 1.35 -11.23
C GLY A 99 -2.43 0.46 -12.46
N ASP A 100 -2.02 -0.79 -12.28
CA ASP A 100 -1.86 -1.78 -13.35
C ASP A 100 -3.20 -2.10 -14.02
N LEU A 101 -4.28 -2.25 -13.24
CA LEU A 101 -5.63 -2.44 -13.77
C LEU A 101 -6.09 -1.24 -14.63
N TRP A 102 -5.91 -0.01 -14.15
CA TRP A 102 -6.26 1.17 -14.93
C TRP A 102 -5.37 1.35 -16.16
N GLY A 103 -4.09 1.05 -16.05
CA GLY A 103 -3.16 1.01 -17.18
C GLY A 103 -3.63 0.05 -18.26
N ALA A 104 -4.04 -1.16 -17.86
CA ALA A 104 -4.61 -2.15 -18.77
C ALA A 104 -5.90 -1.65 -19.46
N LEU A 105 -6.85 -1.12 -18.69
CA LEU A 105 -8.12 -0.59 -19.22
C LEU A 105 -7.89 0.54 -20.23
N VAL A 106 -7.02 1.51 -19.91
CA VAL A 106 -6.71 2.62 -20.82
C VAL A 106 -5.95 2.13 -22.06
N SER A 107 -5.03 1.18 -21.90
CA SER A 107 -4.32 0.60 -23.05
C SER A 107 -5.26 -0.11 -24.02
N LEU A 108 -6.25 -0.85 -23.50
CA LEU A 108 -7.21 -1.57 -24.32
C LEU A 108 -8.25 -0.63 -24.96
N GLN A 109 -8.42 0.60 -24.45
CA GLN A 109 -9.31 1.58 -25.07
C GLN A 109 -8.95 1.86 -26.54
N ILE A 110 -7.66 1.84 -26.89
CA ILE A 110 -7.21 2.05 -28.27
C ILE A 110 -7.67 0.89 -29.16
N ASP A 111 -7.45 -0.35 -28.70
CA ASP A 111 -7.86 -1.57 -29.40
C ASP A 111 -9.40 -1.66 -29.52
N PHE A 112 -10.12 -1.27 -28.47
CA PHE A 112 -11.58 -1.18 -28.49
C PHE A 112 -12.08 -0.17 -29.52
N ARG A 113 -11.52 1.05 -29.55
CA ARG A 113 -11.86 2.05 -30.56
C ARG A 113 -11.55 1.56 -31.98
N SER A 114 -10.44 0.86 -32.17
CA SER A 114 -10.10 0.27 -33.47
C SER A 114 -11.16 -0.73 -33.92
N LEU A 115 -11.63 -1.62 -33.02
CA LEU A 115 -12.70 -2.56 -33.33
C LEU A 115 -14.01 -1.83 -33.66
N ILE A 116 -14.40 -0.84 -32.84
CA ILE A 116 -15.65 -0.11 -33.04
C ILE A 116 -15.64 0.67 -34.37
N ASN A 117 -14.54 1.34 -34.70
CA ASN A 117 -14.41 2.04 -35.97
C ASN A 117 -14.48 1.06 -37.15
N TYR A 118 -13.83 -0.11 -37.05
CA TYR A 118 -13.94 -1.14 -38.08
C TYR A 118 -15.39 -1.59 -38.28
N LEU A 119 -16.14 -1.82 -37.20
CA LEU A 119 -17.55 -2.23 -37.26
C LEU A 119 -18.45 -1.11 -37.81
N ASP A 120 -18.20 0.15 -37.47
CA ASP A 120 -18.94 1.30 -37.98
C ASP A 120 -18.71 1.49 -39.50
N ASP A 121 -17.50 1.18 -39.97
CA ASP A 121 -17.07 1.26 -41.37
C ASP A 121 -17.54 0.08 -42.25
N LEU A 122 -18.27 -0.88 -41.69
CA LEU A 122 -18.91 -1.94 -42.47
C LEU A 122 -20.03 -1.35 -43.35
N GLU A 123 -20.31 -2.02 -44.46
CA GLU A 123 -21.51 -1.73 -45.24
C GLU A 123 -22.77 -2.01 -44.40
N PRO A 124 -23.86 -1.24 -44.56
CA PRO A 124 -25.09 -1.44 -43.78
C PRO A 124 -25.60 -2.88 -43.81
N THR A 125 -25.42 -3.53 -44.96
CA THR A 125 -25.74 -4.94 -45.22
C THR A 125 -24.60 -5.55 -46.02
N PHE A 126 -24.17 -6.75 -45.67
CA PHE A 126 -23.11 -7.49 -46.37
C PHE A 126 -23.45 -8.99 -46.35
N ASN A 127 -22.92 -9.74 -47.32
CA ASN A 127 -23.00 -11.21 -47.29
C ASN A 127 -21.75 -11.77 -46.58
N PRO A 128 -21.87 -12.45 -45.42
CA PRO A 128 -20.72 -12.94 -44.67
C PRO A 128 -19.82 -13.90 -45.45
N VAL A 129 -20.33 -14.57 -46.48
CA VAL A 129 -19.56 -15.52 -47.31
C VAL A 129 -18.91 -14.88 -48.54
N GLU A 130 -19.19 -13.60 -48.81
CA GLU A 130 -18.59 -12.86 -49.93
C GLU A 130 -17.36 -12.08 -49.48
N GLN A 131 -16.53 -11.70 -50.44
CA GLN A 131 -15.37 -10.85 -50.19
C GLN A 131 -15.78 -9.37 -50.20
N ARG A 132 -15.09 -8.57 -49.39
CA ARG A 132 -15.23 -7.11 -49.44
C ARG A 132 -14.76 -6.58 -50.80
N SER A 133 -15.58 -5.74 -51.43
CA SER A 133 -15.25 -5.11 -52.70
C SER A 133 -14.74 -3.66 -52.49
N PRO A 134 -13.62 -3.26 -53.09
CA PRO A 134 -12.75 -4.06 -53.96
C PRO A 134 -11.88 -5.03 -53.15
N ALA A 135 -11.72 -6.26 -53.67
CA ALA A 135 -10.82 -7.24 -53.08
C ALA A 135 -9.38 -6.71 -53.11
N SER A 136 -8.65 -6.85 -51.99
CA SER A 136 -7.25 -6.45 -51.94
C SER A 136 -6.43 -7.35 -52.87
N ILE A 137 -5.71 -6.73 -53.82
CA ILE A 137 -4.87 -7.42 -54.80
C ILE A 137 -3.67 -8.14 -54.13
N THR A 138 -3.33 -7.77 -52.90
CA THR A 138 -2.12 -8.22 -52.18
C THR A 138 -2.40 -9.01 -50.90
N ALA A 139 -3.65 -9.05 -50.43
CA ALA A 139 -4.00 -9.79 -49.22
C ALA A 139 -4.56 -11.18 -49.56
N PRO A 140 -4.45 -12.15 -48.64
CA PRO A 140 -5.18 -13.41 -48.77
C PRO A 140 -6.66 -13.15 -49.00
N VAL A 141 -7.28 -13.94 -49.89
CA VAL A 141 -8.73 -13.92 -50.10
C VAL A 141 -9.43 -14.21 -48.76
N LYS A 142 -10.14 -13.21 -48.24
CA LYS A 142 -10.94 -13.32 -47.01
C LYS A 142 -12.37 -12.88 -47.26
N THR A 143 -13.31 -13.62 -46.70
CA THR A 143 -14.71 -13.22 -46.69
C THR A 143 -14.95 -12.14 -45.63
N TYR A 144 -16.07 -11.41 -45.69
CA TYR A 144 -16.49 -10.53 -44.59
C TYR A 144 -16.51 -11.29 -43.25
N GLY A 145 -17.02 -12.51 -43.25
CA GLY A 145 -17.05 -13.36 -42.06
C GLY A 145 -15.66 -13.61 -41.47
N ASP A 146 -14.68 -13.96 -42.31
CA ASP A 146 -13.31 -14.23 -41.88
C ASP A 146 -12.63 -12.97 -41.31
N GLU A 147 -12.78 -11.83 -42.00
CA GLU A 147 -12.20 -10.57 -41.55
C GLU A 147 -12.81 -10.10 -40.22
N ILE A 148 -14.14 -10.14 -40.11
CA ILE A 148 -14.86 -9.72 -38.92
C ILE A 148 -14.51 -10.63 -37.74
N HIS A 149 -14.48 -11.95 -37.96
CA HIS A 149 -14.08 -12.92 -36.95
C HIS A 149 -12.66 -12.64 -36.44
N GLU A 150 -11.71 -12.44 -37.35
CA GLU A 150 -10.32 -12.15 -37.00
C GLU A 150 -10.17 -10.85 -36.20
N GLN A 151 -10.92 -9.78 -36.53
CA GLN A 151 -10.88 -8.54 -35.77
C GLN A 151 -11.44 -8.71 -34.35
N ILE A 152 -12.56 -9.42 -34.21
CA ILE A 152 -13.16 -9.71 -32.91
C ILE A 152 -12.24 -10.62 -32.09
N GLU A 153 -11.69 -11.68 -32.68
CA GLU A 153 -10.77 -12.60 -32.02
C GLU A 153 -9.51 -11.88 -31.54
N LYS A 154 -8.88 -11.05 -32.39
CA LYS A 154 -7.72 -10.22 -32.00
C LYS A 154 -8.02 -9.32 -30.81
N PHE A 155 -9.19 -8.68 -30.81
CA PHE A 155 -9.60 -7.84 -29.69
C PHE A 155 -9.81 -8.67 -28.41
N MET A 156 -10.51 -9.80 -28.51
CA MET A 156 -10.78 -10.68 -27.37
C MET A 156 -9.50 -11.31 -26.80
N ALA A 157 -8.54 -11.67 -27.65
CA ALA A 157 -7.23 -12.15 -27.22
C ALA A 157 -6.50 -11.08 -26.40
N LYS A 158 -6.46 -9.83 -26.87
CA LYS A 158 -5.88 -8.70 -26.13
C LYS A 158 -6.63 -8.40 -24.83
N TRP A 159 -7.95 -8.55 -24.82
CA TRP A 159 -8.74 -8.41 -23.60
C TRP A 159 -8.32 -9.44 -22.55
N MET A 160 -8.30 -10.72 -22.92
CA MET A 160 -7.97 -11.81 -22.02
C MET A 160 -6.54 -11.71 -21.48
N ASP A 161 -5.61 -11.29 -22.33
CA ASP A 161 -4.20 -11.13 -21.98
C ASP A 161 -3.96 -9.91 -21.06
N ARG A 162 -4.61 -8.78 -21.33
CA ARG A 162 -4.29 -7.51 -20.66
C ARG A 162 -5.17 -7.18 -19.46
N ILE A 163 -6.47 -7.51 -19.49
CA ILE A 163 -7.41 -7.10 -18.44
C ILE A 163 -7.53 -8.15 -17.35
N GLU A 164 -7.67 -9.43 -17.71
CA GLU A 164 -7.98 -10.47 -16.73
C GLU A 164 -6.90 -10.61 -15.64
N PRO A 165 -5.58 -10.61 -15.96
CA PRO A 165 -4.56 -10.74 -14.93
C PRO A 165 -4.56 -9.60 -13.89
N PRO A 166 -4.49 -8.30 -14.27
CA PRO A 166 -4.51 -7.23 -13.27
C PRO A 166 -5.86 -7.10 -12.58
N LEU A 167 -6.98 -7.45 -13.23
CA LEU A 167 -8.29 -7.46 -12.57
C LEU A 167 -8.33 -8.51 -11.45
N PHE A 168 -7.82 -9.71 -11.71
CA PHE A 168 -7.72 -10.76 -10.70
C PHE A 168 -6.85 -10.32 -9.51
N VAL A 169 -5.67 -9.77 -9.78
CA VAL A 169 -4.74 -9.30 -8.74
C VAL A 169 -5.36 -8.16 -7.93
N ALA A 170 -6.01 -7.19 -8.58
CA ALA A 170 -6.68 -6.09 -7.90
C ALA A 170 -7.82 -6.58 -7.01
N LEU A 171 -8.68 -7.49 -7.48
CA LEU A 171 -9.75 -8.08 -6.67
C LEU A 171 -9.21 -8.82 -5.44
N TYR A 172 -8.09 -9.54 -5.60
CA TYR A 172 -7.46 -10.28 -4.51
C TYR A 172 -6.80 -9.35 -3.47
N LEU A 173 -5.93 -8.44 -3.89
CA LEU A 173 -5.15 -7.58 -2.98
C LEU A 173 -6.01 -6.52 -2.30
N LEU A 174 -7.04 -6.00 -2.98
CA LEU A 174 -7.92 -4.99 -2.41
C LEU A 174 -9.03 -5.60 -1.55
N HIS A 175 -9.14 -6.93 -1.47
CA HIS A 175 -10.13 -7.59 -0.63
C HIS A 175 -10.02 -7.14 0.84
N GLY A 176 -11.15 -6.76 1.42
CA GLY A 176 -11.22 -6.23 2.79
C GLY A 176 -10.79 -4.77 2.94
N THR A 177 -10.46 -4.08 1.86
CA THR A 177 -10.20 -2.63 1.86
C THR A 177 -11.44 -1.84 1.42
N ALA A 178 -11.44 -0.53 1.70
CA ALA A 178 -12.49 0.38 1.23
C ALA A 178 -12.60 0.44 -0.31
N MET A 179 -11.56 0.04 -1.04
CA MET A 179 -11.55 0.02 -2.51
C MET A 179 -12.09 -1.26 -3.13
N TYR A 180 -12.36 -2.30 -2.34
CA TYR A 180 -12.90 -3.56 -2.87
C TYR A 180 -14.23 -3.40 -3.62
N PRO A 181 -15.24 -2.68 -3.07
CA PRO A 181 -16.51 -2.49 -3.78
C PRO A 181 -16.33 -1.75 -5.10
N ALA A 182 -15.43 -0.77 -5.14
CA ALA A 182 -15.13 0.03 -6.33
C ALA A 182 -14.53 -0.83 -7.44
N VAL A 183 -13.53 -1.67 -7.14
CA VAL A 183 -13.00 -2.64 -8.12
C VAL A 183 -14.05 -3.68 -8.53
N GLY A 184 -14.97 -4.04 -7.63
CA GLY A 184 -16.15 -4.85 -7.95
C GLY A 184 -17.03 -4.22 -9.04
N GLN A 185 -17.17 -2.89 -9.06
CA GLN A 185 -17.92 -2.20 -10.12
C GLN A 185 -17.24 -2.34 -11.50
N ILE A 186 -15.90 -2.27 -11.55
CA ILE A 186 -15.14 -2.55 -12.79
C ILE A 186 -15.43 -3.98 -13.24
N ASN A 187 -15.27 -4.97 -12.36
CA ASN A 187 -15.53 -6.37 -12.70
C ASN A 187 -16.96 -6.58 -13.23
N ASN A 188 -17.96 -5.96 -12.60
CA ASN A 188 -19.34 -6.03 -13.05
C ASN A 188 -19.55 -5.37 -14.42
N GLY A 189 -18.93 -4.21 -14.67
CA GLY A 189 -18.97 -3.53 -15.97
C GLY A 189 -18.32 -4.36 -17.08
N ILE A 190 -17.14 -4.91 -16.82
CA ILE A 190 -16.42 -5.85 -17.71
C ILE A 190 -17.27 -7.09 -18.02
N ASN A 191 -17.90 -7.68 -17.01
CA ASN A 191 -18.80 -8.81 -17.20
C ASN A 191 -20.06 -8.43 -17.98
N THR A 192 -20.61 -7.23 -17.77
CA THR A 192 -21.76 -6.71 -18.53
C THR A 192 -21.40 -6.54 -20.01
N ILE A 193 -20.22 -5.99 -20.31
CA ILE A 193 -19.72 -5.88 -21.68
C ILE A 193 -19.58 -7.27 -22.31
N ARG A 194 -19.02 -8.25 -21.59
CA ARG A 194 -18.89 -9.63 -22.10
C ARG A 194 -20.25 -10.28 -22.38
N GLN A 195 -21.19 -10.16 -21.46
CA GLN A 195 -22.47 -10.87 -21.53
C GLN A 195 -23.52 -10.18 -22.40
N GLN A 196 -23.45 -8.86 -22.54
CA GLN A 196 -24.46 -8.08 -23.25
C GLN A 196 -23.87 -7.28 -24.41
N GLY A 197 -22.72 -6.63 -24.19
CA GLY A 197 -22.02 -5.84 -25.21
C GLY A 197 -21.56 -6.69 -26.39
N ILE A 198 -20.77 -7.73 -26.15
CA ILE A 198 -20.24 -8.58 -27.23
C ILE A 198 -21.37 -9.26 -28.02
N PRO A 199 -22.40 -9.87 -27.40
CA PRO A 199 -23.53 -10.41 -28.16
C PRO A 199 -24.32 -9.38 -28.97
N SER A 200 -24.35 -8.11 -28.53
CA SER A 200 -25.04 -7.04 -29.26
C SER A 200 -24.36 -6.71 -30.60
N ILE A 201 -23.05 -6.96 -30.72
CA ILE A 201 -22.32 -6.78 -31.96
C ILE A 201 -22.23 -8.08 -32.78
N THR A 202 -22.12 -9.25 -32.15
CA THR A 202 -21.94 -10.50 -32.90
C THR A 202 -23.22 -11.01 -33.56
N ARG A 203 -24.40 -10.80 -32.96
CA ARG A 203 -25.67 -11.29 -33.54
C ARG A 203 -25.99 -10.65 -34.90
N PRO A 204 -25.99 -9.31 -35.07
CA PRO A 204 -26.26 -8.69 -36.37
C PRO A 204 -25.27 -9.12 -37.46
N ILE A 205 -24.01 -9.36 -37.08
CA ILE A 205 -22.96 -9.81 -38.00
C ILE A 205 -23.30 -11.19 -38.60
N LEU A 206 -23.83 -12.11 -37.79
CA LEU A 206 -24.28 -13.42 -38.28
C LEU A 206 -25.44 -13.29 -39.27
N ASP A 207 -26.25 -12.24 -39.14
CA ASP A 207 -27.36 -11.92 -40.03
C ASP A 207 -26.94 -11.07 -41.25
N GLY A 208 -25.63 -10.81 -41.43
CA GLY A 208 -25.11 -9.96 -42.52
C GLY A 208 -25.46 -8.47 -42.37
N GLN A 209 -25.71 -8.01 -41.15
CA GLN A 209 -26.05 -6.63 -40.84
C GLN A 209 -24.94 -5.94 -40.06
N ARG A 210 -24.72 -4.67 -40.36
CA ARG A 210 -23.82 -3.85 -39.55
C ARG A 210 -24.38 -3.70 -38.12
N PRO A 211 -23.61 -4.04 -37.08
CA PRO A 211 -24.07 -3.89 -35.71
C PRO A 211 -24.14 -2.42 -35.30
N VAL A 212 -25.09 -2.09 -34.43
CA VAL A 212 -25.14 -0.77 -33.79
C VAL A 212 -24.14 -0.76 -32.63
N THR A 213 -23.08 0.04 -32.75
CA THR A 213 -21.96 0.04 -31.78
C THR A 213 -22.17 0.98 -30.58
N THR A 214 -23.16 1.87 -30.62
CA THR A 214 -23.44 2.85 -29.55
C THR A 214 -23.63 2.22 -28.16
N PRO A 215 -24.40 1.11 -27.98
CA PRO A 215 -24.60 0.51 -26.66
C PRO A 215 -23.30 0.02 -26.02
N ILE A 216 -22.49 -0.76 -26.76
CA ILE A 216 -21.22 -1.28 -26.24
C ILE A 216 -20.21 -0.15 -25.98
N ARG A 217 -20.22 0.91 -26.79
CA ARG A 217 -19.41 2.11 -26.57
C ARG A 217 -19.76 2.80 -25.25
N ASN A 218 -21.05 2.94 -24.96
CA ASN A 218 -21.53 3.54 -23.72
C ASN A 218 -21.13 2.68 -22.50
N MET A 219 -21.31 1.36 -22.57
CA MET A 219 -20.89 0.44 -21.50
C MET A 219 -19.39 0.56 -21.20
N TRP A 220 -18.54 0.63 -22.24
CA TRP A 220 -17.10 0.82 -22.08
C TRP A 220 -16.77 2.18 -21.44
N ASN A 221 -17.41 3.25 -21.89
CA ASN A 221 -17.21 4.58 -21.33
C ASN A 221 -17.69 4.68 -19.87
N ASP A 222 -18.75 3.98 -19.49
CA ASP A 222 -19.21 3.91 -18.11
C ASP A 222 -18.17 3.28 -17.19
N VAL A 223 -17.50 2.20 -17.63
CA VAL A 223 -16.37 1.62 -16.89
C VAL A 223 -15.24 2.63 -16.74
N LEU A 224 -14.86 3.33 -17.83
CA LEU A 224 -13.77 4.30 -17.78
C LEU A 224 -14.08 5.52 -16.88
N ARG A 225 -15.36 5.89 -16.75
CA ARG A 225 -15.79 7.01 -15.89
C ARG A 225 -15.59 6.75 -14.40
N LEU A 226 -15.48 5.49 -13.97
CA LEU A 226 -15.19 5.13 -12.59
C LEU A 226 -13.79 5.59 -12.13
N ARG A 227 -12.89 5.95 -13.05
CA ARG A 227 -11.50 6.31 -12.76
C ARG A 227 -11.37 7.43 -11.73
N ASP A 228 -12.17 8.48 -11.87
CA ASP A 228 -12.04 9.66 -11.00
C ASP A 228 -12.53 9.38 -9.58
N GLU A 229 -13.60 8.59 -9.45
CA GLU A 229 -14.08 8.11 -8.14
C GLU A 229 -13.05 7.19 -7.47
N HIS A 230 -12.46 6.27 -8.23
CA HIS A 230 -11.42 5.37 -7.75
C HIS A 230 -10.17 6.13 -7.31
N LEU A 231 -9.78 7.16 -8.06
CA LEU A 231 -8.65 8.02 -7.70
C LEU A 231 -8.95 8.77 -6.40
N LYS A 232 -10.15 9.31 -6.21
CA LYS A 232 -10.55 9.95 -4.96
C LYS A 232 -10.47 8.98 -3.77
N LEU A 233 -11.06 7.80 -3.89
CA LEU A 233 -11.02 6.76 -2.84
C LEU A 233 -9.59 6.31 -2.52
N ALA A 234 -8.73 6.23 -3.54
CA ALA A 234 -7.31 5.92 -3.35
C ALA A 234 -6.60 6.99 -2.50
N HIS A 235 -6.86 8.28 -2.74
CA HIS A 235 -6.31 9.37 -1.93
C HIS A 235 -6.82 9.32 -0.48
N GLU A 236 -8.10 9.00 -0.29
CA GLU A 236 -8.72 8.97 1.04
C GLU A 236 -8.23 7.80 1.91
N HIS A 237 -7.95 6.64 1.31
CA HIS A 237 -7.70 5.41 2.08
C HIS A 237 -6.30 4.82 1.93
N PHE A 238 -5.54 5.20 0.91
CA PHE A 238 -4.22 4.63 0.61
C PHE A 238 -3.09 5.65 0.69
N SER A 239 -3.25 6.71 1.50
CA SER A 239 -2.15 7.62 1.80
C SER A 239 -0.91 6.84 2.26
N LEU A 240 0.21 7.19 1.65
CA LEU A 240 1.54 6.65 1.94
C LEU A 240 2.33 7.56 2.89
N GLU A 241 1.73 8.65 3.39
CA GLU A 241 2.39 9.52 4.34
C GLU A 241 2.63 8.76 5.65
N ARG A 242 3.90 8.65 6.04
CA ARG A 242 4.32 7.84 7.19
C ARG A 242 3.61 8.25 8.47
N THR A 243 3.39 9.54 8.68
CA THR A 243 2.68 10.12 9.84
C THR A 243 1.22 9.64 9.94
N GLU A 244 0.52 9.58 8.81
CA GLU A 244 -0.86 9.10 8.73
C GLU A 244 -0.96 7.59 8.92
N VAL A 245 -0.02 6.84 8.34
CA VAL A 245 0.06 5.39 8.55
C VAL A 245 0.40 5.06 10.00
N GLU A 246 1.34 5.79 10.62
CA GLU A 246 1.65 5.65 12.05
C GLU A 246 0.44 5.93 12.93
N LYS A 247 -0.35 6.96 12.62
CA LYS A 247 -1.60 7.27 13.33
C LYS A 247 -2.62 6.14 13.19
N TYR A 248 -2.82 5.63 11.98
CA TYR A 248 -3.73 4.52 11.70
C TYR A 248 -3.34 3.25 12.44
N VAL A 249 -2.06 2.84 12.35
CA VAL A 249 -1.53 1.65 13.05
C VAL A 249 -1.69 1.79 14.56
N ARG A 250 -1.38 2.97 15.13
CA ARG A 250 -1.57 3.22 16.56
C ARG A 250 -3.02 3.09 17.00
N GLN A 251 -3.96 3.69 16.25
CA GLN A 251 -5.38 3.65 16.57
C GLN A 251 -5.92 2.21 16.57
N ASN A 252 -5.56 1.43 15.55
CA ASN A 252 -6.01 0.03 15.44
C ASN A 252 -5.30 -0.90 16.43
N TRP A 253 -4.04 -0.60 16.79
CA TRP A 253 -3.30 -1.35 17.79
C TRP A 253 -3.88 -1.15 19.20
N THR A 254 -4.29 0.07 19.55
CA THR A 254 -4.94 0.35 20.85
C THR A 254 -6.34 -0.24 20.98
N GLN A 255 -6.95 -0.70 19.88
CA GLN A 255 -8.28 -1.31 19.84
C GLN A 255 -8.25 -2.84 19.74
N SER A 256 -7.06 -3.45 19.66
CA SER A 256 -6.92 -4.90 19.73
C SER A 256 -6.89 -5.35 21.21
N PRO A 257 -7.76 -6.28 21.63
CA PRO A 257 -7.85 -6.75 23.02
C PRO A 257 -6.58 -7.44 23.52
#